data_AF-A0A351A4Q3-F1
#
_entry.id   AF-A0A351A4Q3-F1
#
_cell.length_a   1.000
_cell.length_b   1.000
_cell.length_c   1.000
_cell.angle_alpha   90.00
_cell.angle_beta   90.00
_cell.angle_gamma   90.00
#
_symmetry.space_group_name_H-M   'P 1'
#
loop_
_entity.id
_entity.type
_entity.pdbx_description
1 polymer ?
#
loop_
_entity_poly.entity_id
_entity_poly.type
_entity_poly.pdbx_seq_one_letter_code
_entity_poly.pdbx_strand_id
1 'polypeptide(L)'
;MTQPIHRPRGPVMIDVAGTALTDEERERLLDPLVGGVILFARNYIGSDQLRALTAEIRALRDPALIIAVDHEGGRVQRFRSDGFTRLPAMRSLGALWERDHLAALDAARATGFVLAAELLAHGVDLSFTPVLDLDYGCCSAIGNRAFHRDPQAVAALAQALCAGMAETGMGCVGKHFPGHGFVEADSHHDVPVDERDFDTL
;
A
#
# COMPACT_ATOMS: atom_id res chain seq x y z
N MET A 1 33.40 -0.48 -2.33
CA MET A 1 32.09 -0.07 -1.78
C MET A 1 32.33 1.09 -0.85
N THR A 2 31.91 2.29 -1.24
CA THR A 2 31.90 3.49 -0.39
C THR A 2 30.95 3.25 0.78
N GLN A 3 31.33 3.64 2.00
CA GLN A 3 30.44 3.51 3.16
C GLN A 3 29.18 4.36 2.95
N PRO A 4 27.98 3.86 3.33
CA PRO A 4 26.76 4.65 3.24
C PRO A 4 26.87 5.90 4.10
N ILE A 5 26.36 7.02 3.57
CA ILE A 5 26.39 8.30 4.28
C ILE A 5 25.38 8.22 5.43
N HIS A 6 25.82 8.50 6.67
CA HIS A 6 24.93 8.51 7.82
C HIS A 6 24.08 9.78 7.86
N ARG A 7 22.76 9.65 7.67
CA ARG A 7 21.77 10.75 7.65
C ARG A 7 20.39 10.29 8.14
N PRO A 8 19.80 10.93 9.18
CA PRO A 8 18.42 10.66 9.60
C PRO A 8 17.41 10.79 8.46
N ARG A 9 16.35 9.99 8.46
CA ARG A 9 15.26 10.07 7.46
C ARG A 9 14.56 11.42 7.57
N GLY A 10 14.47 12.14 6.45
CA GLY A 10 13.73 13.40 6.38
C GLY A 10 12.21 13.20 6.25
N PRO A 11 11.42 14.29 6.21
CA PRO A 11 9.96 14.22 6.22
C PRO A 11 9.33 13.98 4.82
N VAL A 12 10.12 13.95 3.75
CA VAL A 12 9.60 13.85 2.38
C VAL A 12 9.75 12.42 1.86
N MET A 13 8.65 11.86 1.35
CA MET A 13 8.66 10.68 0.49
C MET A 13 8.54 11.12 -0.96
N ILE A 14 9.50 10.74 -1.79
CA ILE A 14 9.52 11.04 -3.23
C ILE A 14 9.38 9.75 -4.05
N ASP A 15 9.42 9.85 -5.37
CA ASP A 15 9.45 8.69 -6.26
C ASP A 15 10.71 8.69 -7.15
N VAL A 16 10.82 7.66 -8.00
CA VAL A 16 11.83 7.56 -9.06
C VAL A 16 11.15 7.35 -10.41
N ALA A 17 11.82 7.76 -11.47
CA ALA A 17 11.25 7.85 -12.81
C ALA A 17 11.08 6.48 -13.47
N GLY A 18 12.08 5.60 -13.31
CA GLY A 18 12.16 4.34 -14.06
C GLY A 18 12.53 3.12 -13.22
N THR A 19 13.11 2.12 -13.88
CA THR A 19 13.45 0.80 -13.32
C THR A 19 14.88 0.71 -12.76
N ALA A 20 15.67 1.78 -12.86
CA ALA A 20 17.01 1.90 -12.32
C ALA A 20 17.26 3.36 -11.96
N LEU A 21 18.12 3.62 -10.97
CA LEU A 21 18.46 4.99 -10.60
C LEU A 21 19.37 5.63 -11.64
N THR A 22 19.05 6.87 -11.99
CA THR A 22 19.96 7.81 -12.65
C THR A 22 20.92 8.44 -11.63
N ASP A 23 22.02 9.03 -12.09
CA ASP A 23 22.95 9.73 -11.19
C ASP A 23 22.27 10.91 -10.48
N GLU A 24 21.39 11.62 -11.19
CA GLU A 24 20.60 12.71 -10.60
C GLU A 24 19.66 12.20 -9.48
N GLU A 25 19.02 11.04 -9.67
CA GLU A 25 18.19 10.44 -8.62
C GLU A 25 19.02 9.97 -7.43
N ARG A 26 20.23 9.43 -7.66
CA ARG A 26 21.14 9.08 -6.55
C ARG A 26 21.47 10.30 -5.71
N GLU A 27 21.80 11.42 -6.34
CA GLU A 27 22.05 12.70 -5.65
C GLU A 27 20.81 13.20 -4.90
N ARG A 28 19.64 13.17 -5.55
CA ARG A 28 18.38 13.62 -4.97
C ARG A 28 17.96 12.79 -3.76
N LEU A 29 18.12 11.47 -3.81
CA LEU A 29 17.79 10.55 -2.71
C LEU A 29 18.72 10.72 -1.50
N LEU A 30 19.89 11.34 -1.70
CA LEU A 30 20.78 11.71 -0.60
C LEU A 30 20.33 12.98 0.12
N ASP A 31 19.45 13.82 -0.45
CA ASP A 31 18.99 15.07 0.18
C ASP A 31 18.49 14.82 1.63
N PRO A 32 18.90 15.65 2.61
CA PRO A 32 18.53 15.46 4.01
C PRO A 32 17.00 15.50 4.28
N LEU A 33 16.21 16.10 3.39
CA LEU A 33 14.75 16.13 3.50
C LEU A 33 14.08 14.83 3.05
N VAL A 34 14.79 13.98 2.30
CA VAL A 34 14.24 12.71 1.81
C VAL A 34 14.35 11.65 2.91
N GLY A 35 13.23 10.99 3.20
CA GLY A 35 13.12 9.89 4.16
C GLY A 35 12.57 8.59 3.57
N GLY A 36 11.96 8.64 2.39
CA GLY A 36 11.42 7.46 1.73
C GLY A 36 11.21 7.61 0.23
N VAL A 37 10.93 6.48 -0.40
CA VAL A 37 10.60 6.34 -1.82
C VAL A 37 9.29 5.58 -1.96
N ILE A 38 8.34 6.11 -2.74
CA ILE A 38 7.17 5.36 -3.20
C ILE A 38 7.42 4.84 -4.62
N LEU A 39 7.16 3.55 -4.84
CA LEU A 39 7.26 2.89 -6.14
C LEU A 39 5.89 2.77 -6.80
N PHE A 40 5.90 2.84 -8.14
CA PHE A 40 4.73 2.70 -8.99
C PHE A 40 4.93 1.59 -10.03
N ALA A 41 3.90 1.30 -10.83
CA ALA A 41 3.96 0.28 -11.88
C ALA A 41 5.09 0.54 -12.89
N ARG A 42 5.41 1.81 -13.18
CA ARG A 42 6.51 2.19 -14.09
C ARG A 42 7.91 1.82 -13.59
N ASN A 43 8.04 1.47 -12.30
CA ASN A 43 9.31 1.11 -11.67
C ASN A 43 9.55 -0.41 -11.64
N TYR A 44 8.66 -1.20 -12.25
CA TYR A 44 8.66 -2.66 -12.16
C TYR A 44 8.57 -3.33 -13.54
N ILE A 45 9.56 -4.17 -13.84
CA ILE A 45 9.55 -5.05 -15.03
C ILE A 45 9.85 -6.51 -14.70
N GLY A 46 10.18 -6.84 -13.44
CA GLY A 46 10.44 -8.21 -12.99
C GLY A 46 11.05 -8.28 -11.59
N SER A 47 11.10 -9.49 -11.01
CA SER A 47 11.56 -9.74 -9.64
C SER A 47 13.01 -9.30 -9.43
N ASP A 48 13.92 -9.76 -10.30
CA ASP A 48 15.35 -9.47 -10.18
C ASP A 48 15.65 -7.97 -10.33
N GLN A 49 14.96 -7.30 -11.27
CA GLN A 49 15.09 -5.87 -11.45
C GLN A 49 14.59 -5.10 -10.21
N LEU A 50 13.44 -5.47 -9.64
CA LEU A 50 12.93 -4.80 -8.45
C LEU A 50 13.90 -4.95 -7.28
N ARG A 51 14.42 -6.17 -7.06
CA ARG A 51 15.43 -6.45 -6.03
C ARG A 51 16.69 -5.60 -6.21
N ALA A 52 17.14 -5.42 -7.45
CA ALA A 52 18.30 -4.58 -7.75
C ALA A 52 18.02 -3.10 -7.42
N LEU A 53 16.86 -2.58 -7.86
CA LEU A 53 16.46 -1.19 -7.60
C LEU A 53 16.35 -0.91 -6.09
N THR A 54 15.66 -1.76 -5.33
CA THR A 54 15.49 -1.56 -3.88
C THR A 54 16.79 -1.73 -3.11
N ALA A 55 17.64 -2.69 -3.51
CA ALA A 55 18.96 -2.85 -2.91
C ALA A 55 19.85 -1.62 -3.13
N GLU A 56 19.80 -1.05 -4.34
CA GLU A 56 20.53 0.17 -4.67
C GLU A 56 20.04 1.36 -3.84
N ILE A 57 18.72 1.61 -3.78
CA ILE A 57 18.13 2.70 -2.98
C ILE A 57 18.56 2.57 -1.50
N ARG A 58 18.53 1.35 -0.95
CA ARG A 58 18.92 1.10 0.45
C ARG A 58 20.40 1.32 0.71
N ALA A 59 21.26 1.09 -0.28
CA ALA A 59 22.71 1.21 -0.13
C ALA A 59 23.21 2.67 -0.15
N LEU A 60 22.38 3.65 -0.56
CA LEU A 60 22.79 5.05 -0.67
C LEU A 60 23.16 5.68 0.69
N ARG A 61 22.44 5.33 1.76
CA ARG A 61 22.55 6.00 3.07
C ARG A 61 22.11 5.12 4.23
N ASP A 62 22.54 5.51 5.43
CA ASP A 62 22.19 4.87 6.69
C ASP A 62 21.56 5.89 7.67
N PRO A 63 20.41 5.63 8.31
CA PRO A 63 19.48 4.52 8.04
C PRO A 63 18.96 4.54 6.60
N ALA A 64 18.73 3.35 6.05
CA ALA A 64 18.16 3.19 4.71
C ALA A 64 16.81 3.90 4.58
N LEU A 65 16.53 4.45 3.40
CA LEU A 65 15.22 5.05 3.07
C LEU A 65 14.11 4.00 3.19
N ILE A 66 12.93 4.43 3.64
CA ILE A 66 11.72 3.59 3.60
C ILE A 66 11.26 3.45 2.14
N ILE A 67 11.00 2.23 1.69
CA ILE A 67 10.48 1.96 0.35
C ILE A 67 9.02 1.50 0.48
N ALA A 68 8.10 2.22 -0.15
CA ALA A 68 6.67 1.96 -0.09
C ALA A 68 6.06 1.70 -1.48
N VAL A 69 4.86 1.11 -1.52
CA VAL A 69 4.09 0.87 -2.75
C VAL A 69 2.59 0.83 -2.45
N ASP A 70 1.73 1.06 -3.44
CA ASP A 70 0.31 0.69 -3.33
C ASP A 70 0.05 -0.75 -3.80
N HIS A 71 0.07 -1.70 -2.87
CA HIS A 71 -0.50 -3.03 -3.06
C HIS A 71 -1.69 -3.20 -2.12
N GLU A 72 -2.88 -2.93 -2.62
CA GLU A 72 -4.14 -3.23 -1.92
C GLU A 72 -4.65 -4.60 -2.38
N GLY A 73 -4.66 -4.81 -3.70
CA GLY A 73 -5.28 -5.94 -4.38
C GLY A 73 -6.20 -5.49 -5.52
N GLY A 74 -6.59 -6.43 -6.38
CA GLY A 74 -7.46 -6.15 -7.53
C GLY A 74 -6.86 -5.12 -8.49
N ARG A 75 -7.55 -3.98 -8.68
CA ARG A 75 -7.08 -2.92 -9.59
C ARG A 75 -5.93 -2.08 -9.03
N VAL A 76 -5.70 -2.11 -7.71
CA VAL A 76 -4.58 -1.38 -7.07
C VAL A 76 -3.55 -2.39 -6.59
N GLN A 77 -2.72 -2.82 -7.52
CA GLN A 77 -1.58 -3.69 -7.28
C GLN A 77 -0.53 -3.35 -8.33
N ARG A 78 0.62 -2.80 -7.93
CA ARG A 78 1.61 -2.28 -8.89
C ARG A 78 2.43 -3.39 -9.55
N PHE A 79 2.74 -4.46 -8.82
CA PHE A 79 3.56 -5.58 -9.28
C PHE A 79 2.65 -6.82 -9.38
N ARG A 80 2.52 -7.41 -10.57
CA ARG A 80 1.45 -8.41 -10.89
C ARG A 80 1.94 -9.65 -11.63
N SER A 81 3.22 -9.70 -11.94
CA SER A 81 3.85 -10.76 -12.72
C SER A 81 5.08 -11.24 -11.97
N ASP A 82 5.78 -12.23 -12.53
CA ASP A 82 7.16 -12.59 -12.17
C ASP A 82 7.45 -12.53 -10.65
N GLY A 83 6.84 -13.46 -9.92
CA GLY A 83 7.03 -13.60 -8.47
C GLY A 83 5.98 -12.93 -7.59
N PHE A 84 4.98 -12.26 -8.15
CA PHE A 84 3.84 -11.70 -7.40
C PHE A 84 2.53 -12.44 -7.64
N THR A 85 1.87 -12.83 -6.55
CA THR A 85 0.51 -13.38 -6.55
C THR A 85 -0.48 -12.29 -6.94
N ARG A 86 -1.44 -12.59 -7.82
CA ARG A 86 -2.57 -11.69 -8.08
C ARG A 86 -3.52 -11.68 -6.90
N LEU A 87 -3.52 -10.57 -6.16
CA LEU A 87 -4.35 -10.41 -4.97
C LEU A 87 -5.78 -10.03 -5.37
N PRO A 88 -6.81 -10.54 -4.68
CA PRO A 88 -8.19 -10.18 -4.95
C PRO A 88 -8.46 -8.71 -4.60
N ALA A 89 -9.53 -8.14 -5.16
CA ALA A 89 -10.06 -6.88 -4.66
C ALA A 89 -10.63 -7.10 -3.25
N MET A 90 -10.49 -6.12 -2.34
CA MET A 90 -10.94 -6.28 -0.95
C MET A 90 -12.44 -6.52 -0.82
N ARG A 91 -13.27 -6.01 -1.76
CA ARG A 91 -14.71 -6.32 -1.83
C ARG A 91 -14.99 -7.82 -1.91
N SER A 92 -14.11 -8.61 -2.52
CA SER A 92 -14.28 -10.07 -2.58
C SER A 92 -14.22 -10.72 -1.20
N LEU A 93 -13.46 -10.15 -0.26
CA LEU A 93 -13.42 -10.59 1.13
C LEU A 93 -14.71 -10.21 1.86
N GLY A 94 -15.30 -9.05 1.57
CA GLY A 94 -16.64 -8.68 2.05
C GLY A 94 -17.75 -9.59 1.52
N ALA A 95 -17.71 -9.96 0.24
CA ALA A 95 -18.65 -10.92 -0.33
C ALA A 95 -18.49 -12.33 0.27
N LEU A 96 -17.26 -12.71 0.68
CA LEU A 96 -17.04 -13.93 1.43
C LEU A 96 -17.58 -13.81 2.85
N TRP A 97 -17.41 -12.64 3.50
CA TRP A 97 -17.94 -12.36 4.83
C TRP A 97 -19.44 -12.58 4.90
N GLU A 98 -20.22 -12.09 3.93
CA GLU A 98 -21.69 -12.32 3.90
C GLU A 98 -22.09 -13.80 3.86
N ARG A 99 -21.20 -14.68 3.40
CA ARG A 99 -21.46 -16.12 3.22
C ARG A 99 -20.88 -16.96 4.36
N ASP A 100 -19.68 -16.63 4.81
CA ASP A 100 -18.93 -17.35 5.84
C ASP A 100 -17.90 -16.42 6.48
N HIS A 101 -18.23 -15.96 7.69
CA HIS A 101 -17.42 -14.98 8.43
C HIS A 101 -16.04 -15.54 8.78
N LEU A 102 -15.95 -16.82 9.17
CA LEU A 102 -14.69 -17.43 9.58
C LEU A 102 -13.77 -17.61 8.38
N ALA A 103 -14.31 -18.12 7.27
CA ALA A 103 -13.55 -18.25 6.03
C ALA A 103 -13.09 -16.88 5.50
N ALA A 104 -13.88 -15.83 5.67
CA ALA A 104 -13.50 -14.47 5.26
C ALA A 104 -12.33 -13.90 6.06
N LEU A 105 -12.32 -14.13 7.38
CA LEU A 105 -11.22 -13.72 8.25
C LEU A 105 -9.93 -14.48 7.91
N ASP A 106 -10.01 -15.79 7.71
CA ASP A 106 -8.86 -16.61 7.31
C ASP A 106 -8.32 -16.16 5.94
N ALA A 107 -9.21 -15.90 4.97
CA ALA A 107 -8.83 -15.41 3.65
C ALA A 107 -8.20 -14.00 3.71
N ALA A 108 -8.73 -13.09 4.53
CA ALA A 108 -8.16 -11.76 4.73
C ALA A 108 -6.75 -11.85 5.34
N ARG A 109 -6.57 -12.68 6.37
CA ARG A 109 -5.27 -12.93 6.98
C ARG A 109 -4.26 -13.52 6.00
N ALA A 110 -4.64 -14.54 5.25
CA ALA A 110 -3.79 -15.14 4.22
C ALA A 110 -3.42 -14.13 3.11
N THR A 111 -4.37 -13.28 2.71
CA THR A 111 -4.13 -12.21 1.74
C THR A 111 -3.09 -11.21 2.26
N GLY A 112 -3.21 -10.78 3.52
CA GLY A 112 -2.26 -9.87 4.15
C GLY A 112 -0.86 -10.47 4.26
N PHE A 113 -0.76 -11.76 4.62
CA PHE A 113 0.50 -12.49 4.68
C PHE A 113 1.19 -12.55 3.33
N VAL A 114 0.49 -12.99 2.27
CA VAL A 114 1.07 -13.12 0.91
C VAL A 114 1.53 -11.75 0.40
N LEU A 115 0.67 -10.73 0.52
CA LEU A 115 0.97 -9.36 0.11
C LEU A 115 2.27 -8.85 0.74
N ALA A 116 2.40 -8.99 2.07
CA ALA A 116 3.54 -8.44 2.77
C ALA A 116 4.81 -9.29 2.59
N ALA A 117 4.70 -10.62 2.60
CA ALA A 117 5.83 -11.53 2.43
C ALA A 117 6.50 -11.32 1.06
N GLU A 118 5.70 -11.22 -0.01
CA GLU A 118 6.23 -11.01 -1.36
C GLU A 118 6.92 -9.64 -1.47
N LEU A 119 6.33 -8.58 -0.91
CA LEU A 119 6.94 -7.24 -0.94
C LEU A 119 8.24 -7.16 -0.14
N LEU A 120 8.27 -7.70 1.08
CA LEU A 120 9.46 -7.74 1.92
C LEU A 120 10.58 -8.56 1.27
N ALA A 121 10.24 -9.67 0.60
CA ALA A 121 11.20 -10.46 -0.14
C ALA A 121 11.87 -9.64 -1.26
N HIS A 122 11.22 -8.60 -1.79
CA HIS A 122 11.76 -7.69 -2.79
C HIS A 122 12.30 -6.37 -2.18
N GLY A 123 12.46 -6.29 -0.86
CA GLY A 123 13.04 -5.13 -0.19
C GLY A 123 12.12 -3.91 -0.13
N VAL A 124 10.81 -4.08 -0.25
CA VAL A 124 9.80 -3.04 -0.02
C VAL A 124 9.31 -3.11 1.43
N ASP A 125 9.41 -2.01 2.17
CA ASP A 125 9.13 -1.96 3.61
C ASP A 125 7.63 -1.90 3.93
N LEU A 126 6.84 -1.26 3.07
CA LEU A 126 5.46 -0.88 3.39
C LEU A 126 4.55 -0.94 2.17
N SER A 127 3.32 -1.43 2.37
CA SER A 127 2.22 -1.17 1.45
C SER A 127 1.24 -0.18 2.06
N PHE A 128 0.74 0.77 1.27
CA PHE A 128 -0.33 1.67 1.68
C PHE A 128 -1.68 0.96 1.64
N THR A 129 -1.97 0.14 2.65
CA THR A 129 -3.18 -0.70 2.79
C THR A 129 -3.37 -1.02 4.29
N PRO A 130 -4.59 -1.28 4.80
CA PRO A 130 -5.89 -1.44 4.13
C PRO A 130 -6.64 -0.15 3.80
N VAL A 131 -7.53 -0.25 2.80
CA VAL A 131 -8.65 0.70 2.62
C VAL A 131 -9.71 0.43 3.69
N LEU A 132 -10.00 1.44 4.50
CA LEU A 132 -10.99 1.43 5.59
C LEU A 132 -12.28 2.17 5.22
N ASP A 133 -12.34 2.73 4.01
CA ASP A 133 -13.53 3.39 3.49
C ASP A 133 -14.70 2.40 3.37
N LEU A 134 -15.88 2.81 3.79
CA LEU A 134 -17.10 1.99 3.66
C LEU A 134 -17.65 2.08 2.22
N ASP A 135 -18.16 0.97 1.72
CA ASP A 135 -18.72 0.89 0.37
C ASP A 135 -20.17 1.44 0.30
N TYR A 136 -20.34 2.77 0.30
CA TYR A 136 -21.66 3.39 0.10
C TYR A 136 -22.20 3.27 -1.34
N GLY A 137 -21.38 2.76 -2.27
CA GLY A 137 -21.75 2.57 -3.68
C GLY A 137 -21.72 3.83 -4.55
N CYS A 138 -21.44 5.00 -3.97
CA CYS A 138 -21.40 6.29 -4.67
C CYS A 138 -19.97 6.70 -5.08
N CYS A 139 -18.94 6.29 -4.33
CA CYS A 139 -17.56 6.68 -4.59
C CYS A 139 -16.88 5.79 -5.64
N SER A 140 -16.73 6.29 -6.87
CA SER A 140 -16.04 5.58 -7.96
C SER A 140 -14.53 5.38 -7.70
N ALA A 141 -13.89 6.34 -7.03
CA ALA A 141 -12.47 6.29 -6.68
C ALA A 141 -12.15 5.16 -5.69
N ILE A 142 -13.07 4.82 -4.78
CA ILE A 142 -12.99 3.66 -3.89
C ILE A 142 -13.49 2.41 -4.61
N GLY A 143 -14.79 2.35 -4.94
CA GLY A 143 -15.40 1.19 -5.60
C GLY A 143 -15.05 -0.14 -4.92
N ASN A 144 -14.58 -1.11 -5.69
CA ASN A 144 -14.23 -2.45 -5.17
C ASN A 144 -12.96 -2.52 -4.30
N ARG A 145 -12.35 -1.38 -3.98
CA ARG A 145 -11.24 -1.29 -3.01
C ARG A 145 -11.74 -1.32 -1.56
N ALA A 146 -12.97 -0.88 -1.30
CA ALA A 146 -13.60 -1.04 0.00
C ALA A 146 -13.90 -2.52 0.27
N PHE A 147 -13.76 -2.94 1.53
CA PHE A 147 -14.13 -4.29 1.93
C PHE A 147 -15.64 -4.50 1.88
N HIS A 148 -16.41 -3.58 2.48
CA HIS A 148 -17.83 -3.78 2.75
C HIS A 148 -18.52 -2.45 3.11
N ARG A 149 -19.86 -2.45 3.18
CA ARG A 149 -20.67 -1.29 3.61
C ARG A 149 -20.82 -1.18 5.13
N ASP A 150 -20.87 -2.32 5.82
CA ASP A 150 -20.96 -2.42 7.27
C ASP A 150 -19.60 -2.13 7.93
N PRO A 151 -19.47 -1.12 8.81
CA PRO A 151 -18.23 -0.81 9.51
C PRO A 151 -17.69 -1.96 10.36
N GLN A 152 -18.54 -2.83 10.91
CA GLN A 152 -18.08 -3.99 11.69
C GLN A 152 -17.37 -5.01 10.81
N ALA A 153 -17.90 -5.28 9.62
CA ALA A 153 -17.26 -6.15 8.64
C ALA A 153 -15.93 -5.54 8.17
N VAL A 154 -15.89 -4.24 7.88
CA VAL A 154 -14.65 -3.56 7.49
C VAL A 154 -13.60 -3.65 8.60
N ALA A 155 -13.97 -3.36 9.84
CA ALA A 155 -13.05 -3.44 10.98
C ALA A 155 -12.49 -4.85 11.16
N ALA A 156 -13.33 -5.88 11.12
CA ALA A 156 -12.91 -7.27 11.31
C ALA A 156 -12.00 -7.77 10.19
N LEU A 157 -12.36 -7.51 8.92
CA LEU A 157 -11.57 -7.92 7.76
C LEU A 157 -10.25 -7.16 7.68
N ALA A 158 -10.25 -5.85 7.94
CA ALA A 158 -9.04 -5.05 7.97
C ALA A 158 -8.09 -5.50 9.08
N GLN A 159 -8.60 -5.79 10.29
CA GLN A 159 -7.79 -6.34 11.38
C GLN A 159 -7.17 -7.69 11.01
N ALA A 160 -7.92 -8.58 10.36
CA ALA A 160 -7.39 -9.86 9.89
C ALA A 160 -6.30 -9.69 8.83
N LEU A 161 -6.50 -8.80 7.83
CA LEU A 161 -5.47 -8.44 6.86
C LEU A 161 -4.21 -7.90 7.55
N CYS A 162 -4.38 -6.96 8.48
CA CYS A 162 -3.29 -6.37 9.25
C CYS A 162 -2.53 -7.42 10.07
N ALA A 163 -3.22 -8.40 10.65
CA ALA A 163 -2.60 -9.50 11.38
C ALA A 163 -1.71 -10.35 10.45
N GLY A 164 -2.20 -10.66 9.24
CA GLY A 164 -1.40 -11.37 8.23
C GLY A 164 -0.16 -10.59 7.78
N MET A 165 -0.28 -9.28 7.59
CA MET A 165 0.87 -8.41 7.27
C MET A 165 1.88 -8.39 8.42
N ALA A 166 1.39 -8.26 9.67
CA ALA A 166 2.22 -8.21 10.87
C ALA A 166 3.01 -9.51 11.11
N GLU A 167 2.50 -10.68 10.73
CA GLU A 167 3.22 -11.96 10.79
C GLU A 167 4.52 -11.96 9.98
N THR A 168 4.57 -11.17 8.90
CA THR A 168 5.76 -11.01 8.07
C THR A 168 6.67 -9.88 8.54
N GLY A 169 6.21 -9.05 9.47
CA GLY A 169 6.92 -7.88 9.99
C GLY A 169 6.55 -6.55 9.30
N MET A 170 5.55 -6.51 8.42
CA MET A 170 5.10 -5.29 7.76
C MET A 170 4.01 -4.56 8.58
N GLY A 171 4.16 -3.25 8.76
CA GLY A 171 3.12 -2.38 9.33
C GLY A 171 1.97 -2.12 8.34
N CYS A 172 0.89 -1.51 8.81
CA CYS A 172 -0.29 -1.23 7.99
C CYS A 172 -0.60 0.27 7.95
N VAL A 173 -1.21 0.73 6.87
CA VAL A 173 -1.62 2.13 6.67
C VAL A 173 -3.10 2.18 6.29
N GLY A 174 -3.94 2.45 7.29
CA GLY A 174 -5.37 2.67 7.08
C GLY A 174 -5.62 3.92 6.25
N LYS A 175 -6.51 3.84 5.26
CA LYS A 175 -6.87 4.96 4.39
C LYS A 175 -8.34 4.96 3.96
N HIS A 176 -8.95 6.10 3.65
CA HIS A 176 -8.41 7.46 3.68
C HIS A 176 -9.10 8.22 4.81
N PHE A 177 -8.40 8.49 5.91
CA PHE A 177 -8.99 9.15 7.07
C PHE A 177 -9.54 10.54 6.70
N PRO A 178 -10.74 10.94 7.18
CA PRO A 178 -11.63 10.21 8.09
C PRO A 178 -12.57 9.19 7.40
N GLY A 179 -12.68 9.25 6.07
CA GLY A 179 -13.43 8.30 5.26
C GLY A 179 -13.77 8.92 3.90
N HIS A 180 -13.49 8.20 2.82
CA HIS A 180 -13.74 8.63 1.44
C HIS A 180 -14.95 7.92 0.80
N GLY A 181 -15.48 6.91 1.47
CA GLY A 181 -16.51 6.04 0.90
C GLY A 181 -17.83 6.73 0.54
N PHE A 182 -18.14 7.88 1.13
CA PHE A 182 -19.43 8.58 0.97
C PHE A 182 -19.43 9.68 -0.09
N VAL A 183 -18.27 10.16 -0.52
CA VAL A 183 -18.18 11.23 -1.51
C VAL A 183 -18.22 10.66 -2.93
N GLU A 184 -19.03 11.26 -3.81
CA GLU A 184 -19.14 10.83 -5.21
C GLU A 184 -17.93 11.25 -6.05
N ALA A 185 -17.42 12.45 -5.81
CA ALA A 185 -16.36 13.06 -6.60
C ALA A 185 -15.02 12.38 -6.38
N ASP A 186 -14.26 12.21 -7.48
CA ASP A 186 -12.91 11.67 -7.43
C ASP A 186 -11.92 12.76 -7.02
N SER A 187 -11.28 12.60 -5.86
CA SER A 187 -10.29 13.56 -5.36
C SER A 187 -9.04 13.69 -6.23
N HIS A 188 -8.85 12.85 -7.25
CA HIS A 188 -7.79 13.04 -8.24
C HIS A 188 -8.07 14.23 -9.18
N HIS A 189 -9.32 14.64 -9.32
CA HIS A 189 -9.76 15.66 -10.28
C HIS A 189 -10.55 16.80 -9.63
N ASP A 190 -11.19 16.54 -8.50
CA ASP A 190 -12.07 17.47 -7.79
C ASP A 190 -11.74 17.58 -6.30
N VAL A 191 -12.38 18.54 -5.62
CA VAL A 191 -12.32 18.65 -4.15
C VAL A 191 -13.64 18.12 -3.58
N PRO A 192 -13.71 16.85 -3.16
CA PRO A 192 -14.95 16.27 -2.63
C PRO A 192 -15.32 16.93 -1.29
N VAL A 193 -16.62 17.09 -1.07
CA VAL A 193 -17.19 17.58 0.19
C VAL A 193 -18.14 16.52 0.74
N ASP A 194 -17.96 16.16 2.01
CA ASP A 194 -18.88 15.32 2.77
C ASP A 194 -19.67 16.21 3.73
N GLU A 195 -20.99 16.30 3.54
CA GLU A 195 -21.86 17.18 4.32
C GLU A 195 -22.40 16.53 5.61
N ARG A 196 -22.04 15.28 5.89
CA ARG A 196 -22.46 14.59 7.12
C ARG A 196 -21.86 15.27 8.35
N ASP A 197 -22.60 15.23 9.46
CA ASP A 197 -22.09 15.69 10.74
C ASP A 197 -21.05 14.73 11.32
N PHE A 198 -20.32 15.21 12.33
CA PHE A 198 -19.26 14.44 12.99
C PHE A 198 -19.79 13.20 13.72
N ASP A 199 -21.01 13.23 14.24
CA ASP A 199 -21.62 12.09 14.96
C ASP A 199 -22.02 10.95 14.00
N THR A 200 -22.21 11.28 12.72
CA THR A 200 -22.55 10.33 11.63
C THR A 200 -21.32 9.68 11.00
N LEU A 201 -20.14 10.31 11.10
CA LEU A 201 -18.87 9.78 10.58
C LEU A 201 -18.35 8.62 11.45
#